data_AF-A0A3L8P8D8-F1
#
_entry.id   AF-A0A3L8P8D8-F1
#
_cell.length_a   1.000
_cell.length_b   1.000
_cell.length_c   1.000
_cell.angle_alpha   90.00
_cell.angle_beta   90.00
_cell.angle_gamma   90.00
#
_symmetry.space_group_name_H-M   'P 1'
#
loop_
_entity.id
_entity.type
_entity.pdbx_description
1 polymer ?
#
loop_
_entity_poly.entity_id
_entity_poly.type
_entity_poly.pdbx_seq_one_letter_code
_entity_poly.pdbx_strand_id
1 'polypeptide(L)' 'FPNDAAVVKLLWLAICNIEDKRARERAKERGKPASERKASPRLVEGQITTNWKKALAQLAIAYPDRINPYL' A
#
# COMPACT_ATOMS: atom_id res chain seq x y z
N PHE A 1 -15.11 15.88 12.33
CA PHE A 1 -13.92 15.05 12.63
C PHE A 1 -13.87 13.90 11.63
N PRO A 2 -12.71 13.37 11.21
CA PRO A 2 -12.61 12.63 9.95
C PRO A 2 -13.59 11.46 9.98
N ASN A 3 -14.54 11.47 9.06
CA ASN A 3 -15.50 10.39 8.90
C ASN A 3 -14.84 9.22 8.16
N ASP A 4 -15.47 8.06 8.16
CA ASP A 4 -14.89 6.85 7.56
C ASP A 4 -14.55 7.07 6.08
N ALA A 5 -15.34 7.88 5.37
CA ALA A 5 -15.05 8.28 3.99
C ALA A 5 -13.73 9.07 3.86
N ALA A 6 -13.42 9.96 4.81
CA ALA A 6 -12.15 10.68 4.83
C ALA A 6 -10.97 9.73 5.08
N VAL A 7 -11.13 8.74 5.95
CA VAL A 7 -10.09 7.74 6.24
C VAL A 7 -9.81 6.87 5.01
N VAL A 8 -10.84 6.40 4.32
CA VAL A 8 -10.69 5.62 3.07
C VAL A 8 -9.97 6.44 1.99
N LYS A 9 -10.34 7.73 1.83
CA LYS A 9 -9.66 8.63 0.89
C LYS A 9 -8.19 8.86 1.24
N LEU A 10 -7.87 9.01 2.53
CA LEU A 10 -6.48 9.17 2.98
C LEU A 10 -5.66 7.90 2.73
N LEU A 11 -6.23 6.72 2.98
CA LEU A 11 -5.59 5.43 2.68
C LEU A 11 -5.30 5.30 1.19
N TRP A 12 -6.28 5.63 0.34
CA TRP A 12 -6.10 5.64 -1.12
C TRP A 12 -4.98 6.59 -1.55
N LEU A 13 -4.98 7.84 -1.08
CA LEU A 13 -3.93 8.81 -1.40
C LEU A 13 -2.55 8.37 -0.91
N ALA A 14 -2.47 7.70 0.25
CA ALA A 14 -1.23 7.14 0.76
C ALA A 14 -0.67 6.04 -0.17
N ILE A 15 -1.54 5.14 -0.66
CA ILE A 15 -1.16 4.10 -1.63
C ILE A 15 -0.68 4.75 -2.93
N CYS A 16 -1.43 5.69 -3.50
CA CYS A 16 -1.03 6.40 -4.71
C CYS A 16 0.32 7.11 -4.55
N ASN A 17 0.57 7.75 -3.41
CA ASN A 17 1.84 8.43 -3.14
C ASN A 17 3.02 7.46 -3.06
N ILE A 18 2.83 6.26 -2.49
CA ILE A 18 3.87 5.22 -2.44
C ILE A 18 4.20 4.74 -3.86
N GLU A 19 3.17 4.46 -4.66
CA GLU A 19 3.35 4.01 -6.04
C GLU A 19 3.97 5.10 -6.93
N ASP A 20 3.58 6.37 -6.76
CA ASP A 20 4.17 7.51 -7.48
C ASP A 20 5.67 7.69 -7.14
N LYS A 21 6.05 7.60 -5.87
CA LYS A 21 7.46 7.65 -5.46
C LYS A 21 8.27 6.55 -6.14
N ARG A 22 7.76 5.32 -6.17
CA ARG A 22 8.41 4.19 -6.87
C ARG A 22 8.46 4.39 -8.37
N ALA A 23 7.40 4.93 -8.99
CA ALA A 23 7.39 5.23 -10.41
C ALA A 23 8.49 6.25 -10.76
N ARG A 24 8.67 7.27 -9.93
CA ARG A 24 9.77 8.23 -10.06
C ARG A 24 11.15 7.59 -9.88
N GLU A 25 11.32 6.68 -8.93
CA GLU A 25 12.57 5.91 -8.78
C GLU A 25 12.88 5.09 -10.03
N ARG A 26 11.90 4.36 -10.58
CA ARG A 26 12.07 3.61 -11.84
C ARG A 26 12.38 4.52 -13.03
N ALA A 27 11.75 5.69 -13.10
CA ALA A 27 12.01 6.66 -14.16
C ALA A 27 13.47 7.15 -14.15
N LYS A 28 14.06 7.38 -12.97
CA LYS A 28 15.49 7.75 -12.82
C LYS A 28 16.46 6.66 -13.27
N GLU A 29 16.01 5.41 -13.32
CA GLU A 29 16.83 4.25 -13.70
C GLU A 29 16.54 3.75 -15.12
N ARG A 30 15.65 4.43 -15.85
CA ARG A 30 15.32 4.10 -17.23
C ARG A 30 16.58 4.17 -18.08
N GLY A 31 16.83 3.10 -18.84
CA GLY A 31 18.01 2.96 -19.70
C GLY A 31 19.23 2.29 -19.04
N LYS A 32 19.24 2.10 -17.72
CA LYS A 32 20.32 1.35 -17.05
C LYS A 32 20.21 -0.16 -17.29
N PRO A 33 21.34 -0.89 -17.35
CA PRO A 33 21.35 -2.35 -17.31
C PRO A 33 20.62 -2.88 -16.07
N ALA A 34 19.97 -4.04 -16.17
CA ALA A 34 19.18 -4.59 -15.07
C ALA A 34 20.00 -4.84 -13.79
N SER A 35 21.29 -5.15 -13.93
CA SER A 35 22.25 -5.34 -12.82
C SER A 35 22.56 -4.06 -12.04
N GLU A 36 22.27 -2.89 -12.59
CA GLU A 36 22.59 -1.58 -12.00
C GLU A 36 21.34 -0.83 -11.51
N ARG A 37 20.15 -1.39 -11.74
CA ARG A 37 18.88 -0.85 -11.25
C ARG A 37 18.73 -1.15 -9.76
N LYS A 38 18.41 -0.14 -8.96
CA LYS A 38 18.17 -0.23 -7.51
C LYS A 38 16.68 -0.10 -7.17
N ALA A 39 15.85 0.36 -8.10
CA ALA A 39 14.41 0.47 -7.91
C ALA A 39 13.77 -0.92 -7.75
N SER A 40 12.79 -1.03 -6.85
CA SER A 40 12.10 -2.30 -6.59
C SER A 40 11.42 -2.83 -7.86
N PRO A 41 11.59 -4.13 -8.19
CA PRO A 41 11.11 -4.68 -9.46
C PRO A 41 9.61 -4.94 -9.51
N ARG A 42 8.87 -4.85 -8.39
CA ARG A 42 7.43 -5.18 -8.31
C ARG A 42 6.60 -4.02 -7.74
N LEU A 43 5.46 -3.73 -8.37
CA LEU A 43 4.43 -2.84 -7.83
C LEU A 43 3.78 -3.50 -6.61
N VAL A 44 3.22 -2.72 -5.69
CA VAL A 44 2.40 -3.30 -4.61
C VAL A 44 1.17 -4.01 -5.20
N GLU A 45 0.60 -3.45 -6.27
CA GLU A 45 -0.39 -4.11 -7.13
C GLU A 45 0.29 -5.25 -7.90
N GLY A 46 0.31 -6.44 -7.31
CA GLY A 46 0.98 -7.63 -7.86
C GLY A 46 2.11 -8.18 -7.00
N GLN A 47 2.53 -7.45 -5.95
CA GLN A 47 3.35 -8.02 -4.90
C GLN A 47 2.44 -8.81 -3.94
N ILE A 48 2.79 -10.08 -3.67
CA ILE A 48 2.11 -10.86 -2.65
C ILE A 48 2.33 -10.17 -1.30
N THR A 49 1.28 -9.55 -0.77
CA THR A 49 1.26 -9.03 0.59
C THR A 49 1.07 -10.21 1.54
N THR A 50 2.16 -10.64 2.19
CA THR A 50 2.08 -11.66 3.23
C THR A 50 1.43 -11.08 4.49
N ASN A 51 0.88 -11.95 5.34
CA ASN A 51 0.31 -11.60 6.65
C ASN A 51 -0.91 -10.66 6.65
N TRP A 52 -1.58 -10.41 5.51
CA TRP A 52 -2.79 -9.58 5.47
C TRP A 52 -3.89 -10.08 6.40
N LYS A 53 -4.07 -11.41 6.52
CA LYS A 53 -5.03 -12.02 7.49
C LYS A 53 -4.69 -11.69 8.94
N LYS A 54 -3.40 -11.66 9.29
CA LYS A 54 -2.95 -11.30 10.64
C LYS A 54 -3.15 -9.81 10.90
N ALA A 55 -2.86 -8.95 9.93
CA ALA A 55 -3.11 -7.52 10.03
C ALA A 55 -4.60 -7.21 10.19
N LEU A 56 -5.46 -7.88 9.40
CA LEU A 56 -6.91 -7.76 9.53
C LEU A 56 -7.41 -8.22 10.90
N ALA A 57 -6.91 -9.33 11.42
CA ALA A 57 -7.25 -9.80 12.76
C ALA A 57 -6.88 -8.80 13.86
N GLN A 58 -5.71 -8.16 13.75
CA GLN A 58 -5.30 -7.09 14.68
C GLN A 58 -6.21 -5.87 14.59
N LEU A 59 -6.62 -5.49 13.38
CA LEU A 59 -7.57 -4.39 13.16
C LEU A 59 -8.96 -4.69 13.73
N ALA A 60 -9.43 -5.93 13.60
CA ALA A 60 -10.69 -6.38 14.19
C ALA A 60 -10.70 -6.32 15.72
N ILE A 61 -9.56 -6.60 16.35
CA ILE A 61 -9.38 -6.47 17.81
C ILE A 61 -9.35 -4.99 18.23
N ALA A 62 -8.63 -4.16 17.48
CA ALA A 62 -8.43 -2.75 17.84
C ALA A 62 -9.66 -1.87 17.57
N TYR A 63 -10.47 -2.21 16.56
CA TYR A 63 -11.63 -1.42 16.12
C TYR A 63 -12.84 -2.31 15.82
N PRO A 64 -13.38 -3.03 16.81
CA PRO A 64 -14.40 -4.05 16.60
C PRO A 64 -15.66 -3.49 15.93
N ASP A 65 -16.17 -2.35 16.40
CA ASP A 65 -17.40 -1.73 15.87
C ASP A 65 -17.27 -1.24 14.43
N ARG A 66 -16.03 -1.04 13.95
CA ARG A 66 -15.76 -0.54 12.60
C ARG A 66 -15.41 -1.64 11.62
N ILE A 67 -14.82 -2.73 12.09
CA ILE A 67 -14.29 -3.81 11.24
C ILE A 67 -15.23 -5.01 11.22
N ASN A 68 -15.75 -5.44 12.37
CA ASN A 68 -16.59 -6.65 12.46
C ASN A 68 -17.86 -6.62 11.60
N PRO A 69 -18.54 -5.47 11.38
CA PRO A 69 -19.71 -5.42 10.48
C PRO A 69 -19.40 -5.75 9.01
N TYR A 70 -18.13 -5.75 8.61
CA TYR A 70 -17.69 -5.95 7.23
C TYR A 70 -16.79 -7.21 7.05
N LEU A 71 -16.61 -8.00 8.11
CA LEU A 71 -15.93 -9.30 8.06
C LEU A 71 -16.89 -10.42 7.68
#